data_AF-A0A5S3TM78-F1
#
_entry.id   AF-A0A5S3TM78-F1
#
_cell.length_a   1.000
_cell.length_b   1.000
_cell.length_c   1.000
_cell.angle_alpha   90.00
_cell.angle_beta   90.00
_cell.angle_gamma   90.00
#
_symmetry.space_group_name_H-M   'P 1'
#
loop_
_entity.id
_entity.type
_entity.pdbx_description
1 polymer ?
#
loop_
_entity_poly.entity_id
_entity_poly.type
_entity_poly.pdbx_seq_one_letter_code
_entity_poly.pdbx_strand_id
1 'polypeptide(L)'
;MNNKVGIFWFAENTLVFKAQSAIDLKPDQLGFIDSTLQHQVEWEDNNIYQLFGLMLDNTDYYNFPRGRVVFNVDQNASYVYLDKNLFKKHIVTKIKANFSLLDTNVRFFTDPHYNCFGSI
;
A
#
# COMPACT_ATOMS: atom_id res chain seq x y z
N MET A 1 -11.80 7.25 -13.99
CA MET A 1 -10.62 6.52 -13.47
C MET A 1 -11.05 5.86 -12.18
N ASN A 2 -10.90 4.54 -12.05
CA ASN A 2 -11.38 3.78 -10.87
C ASN A 2 -10.22 3.27 -9.98
N ASN A 3 -9.00 3.68 -10.28
CA ASN A 3 -7.81 3.30 -9.54
C ASN A 3 -7.89 3.87 -8.12
N LYS A 4 -7.45 3.07 -7.15
CA LYS A 4 -7.32 3.53 -5.77
C LYS A 4 -5.85 3.77 -5.43
N VAL A 5 -5.62 4.72 -4.53
CA VAL A 5 -4.33 5.04 -3.94
C VAL A 5 -4.40 4.83 -2.43
N GLY A 6 -3.26 4.60 -1.78
CA GLY A 6 -3.23 4.31 -0.36
C GLY A 6 -2.02 3.50 0.07
N ILE A 7 -2.13 2.91 1.26
CA ILE A 7 -1.04 2.19 1.93
C ILE A 7 -1.45 0.77 2.28
N PHE A 8 -0.48 -0.12 2.37
CA PHE A 8 -0.70 -1.52 2.73
C PHE A 8 0.47 -2.13 3.48
N TRP A 9 0.19 -3.24 4.16
CA TRP A 9 1.12 -4.15 4.83
C TRP A 9 0.79 -5.58 4.45
N PHE A 10 1.77 -6.47 4.61
CA PHE A 10 1.53 -7.90 4.60
C PHE A 10 1.94 -8.48 5.96
N ALA A 11 0.97 -8.90 6.75
CA ALA A 11 1.14 -9.44 8.09
C ALA A 11 0.34 -10.74 8.21
N GLU A 12 0.95 -11.77 8.80
CA GLU A 12 0.30 -13.08 9.02
C GLU A 12 -0.45 -13.63 7.77
N ASN A 13 0.21 -13.57 6.60
CA ASN A 13 -0.34 -13.98 5.30
C ASN A 13 -1.56 -13.18 4.80
N THR A 14 -1.85 -12.05 5.44
CA THR A 14 -2.97 -11.15 5.18
C THR A 14 -2.49 -9.82 4.62
N LEU A 15 -3.15 -9.35 3.56
CA LEU A 15 -2.93 -8.01 3.04
C LEU A 15 -3.82 -7.04 3.83
N VAL A 16 -3.20 -6.28 4.72
CA VAL A 16 -3.85 -5.20 5.47
C VAL A 16 -3.68 -3.93 4.65
N PHE A 17 -4.76 -3.17 4.40
CA PHE A 17 -4.68 -2.00 3.53
C PHE A 17 -5.73 -0.95 3.86
N LYS A 18 -5.42 0.29 3.48
CA LYS A 18 -6.39 1.39 3.43
C LYS A 18 -6.22 2.11 2.10
N ALA A 19 -7.35 2.27 1.40
CA ALA A 19 -7.36 2.78 0.05
C ALA A 19 -8.51 3.77 -0.14
N GLN A 20 -8.27 4.78 -0.98
CA GLN A 20 -9.25 5.80 -1.36
C GLN A 20 -9.23 6.00 -2.87
N SER A 21 -10.33 6.51 -3.43
CA SER A 21 -10.42 6.70 -4.87
C SER A 21 -9.46 7.79 -5.32
N ALA A 22 -8.68 7.54 -6.37
CA ALA A 22 -7.77 8.56 -6.91
C ALA A 22 -8.53 9.79 -7.45
N ILE A 23 -9.76 9.60 -7.92
CA ILE A 23 -10.59 10.68 -8.47
C ILE A 23 -11.00 11.72 -7.42
N ASP A 24 -10.98 11.36 -6.15
CA ASP A 24 -11.39 12.24 -5.05
C ASP A 24 -10.24 13.12 -4.55
N LEU A 25 -9.06 12.99 -5.16
CA LEU A 25 -7.82 13.64 -4.75
C LEU A 25 -7.26 14.51 -5.87
N LYS A 26 -6.33 15.38 -5.49
CA LYS A 26 -5.64 16.27 -6.43
C LYS A 26 -4.23 15.76 -6.69
N PRO A 27 -3.74 15.83 -7.95
CA PRO A 27 -2.35 15.56 -8.25
C PRO A 27 -1.45 16.64 -7.63
N ASP A 28 -0.23 16.25 -7.28
CA ASP A 28 0.84 17.17 -6.93
C ASP A 28 1.43 17.86 -8.19
N GLN A 29 2.48 18.66 -8.00
CA GLN A 29 3.14 19.39 -9.09
C GLN A 29 3.86 18.48 -10.10
N LEU A 30 4.06 17.20 -9.77
CA LEU A 30 4.70 16.18 -10.60
C LEU A 30 3.68 15.21 -11.22
N GLY A 31 2.37 15.50 -11.08
CA GLY A 31 1.30 14.69 -11.63
C GLY A 31 0.97 13.44 -10.81
N PHE A 32 1.47 13.31 -9.57
CA PHE A 32 1.14 12.19 -8.71
C PHE A 32 -0.07 12.48 -7.83
N ILE A 33 -1.07 11.60 -7.90
CA ILE A 33 -2.15 11.49 -6.94
C ILE A 33 -1.72 10.49 -5.87
N ASP A 34 -1.70 10.93 -4.61
CA ASP A 34 -1.37 10.11 -3.46
C ASP A 34 -2.34 10.40 -2.30
N SER A 35 -2.46 9.44 -1.40
CA SER A 35 -3.17 9.58 -0.13
C SER A 35 -2.32 10.26 0.94
N THR A 36 -2.96 11.01 1.83
CA THR A 36 -2.34 11.57 3.04
C THR A 36 -2.20 10.54 4.17
N LEU A 37 -2.57 9.29 3.93
CA LEU A 37 -2.48 8.20 4.90
C LEU A 37 -1.03 7.97 5.31
N GLN A 38 -0.79 7.77 6.60
CA GLN A 38 0.54 7.48 7.14
C GLN A 38 0.54 6.08 7.73
N HIS A 39 1.59 5.30 7.43
CA HIS A 39 1.69 3.93 7.93
C HIS A 39 1.65 3.88 9.46
N GLN A 40 2.44 4.72 10.13
CA GLN A 40 2.47 4.77 11.58
C GLN A 40 1.07 5.01 12.18
N VAL A 41 0.40 6.08 11.75
CA VAL A 41 -0.93 6.45 12.28
C VAL A 41 -1.96 5.35 12.07
N GLU A 42 -2.03 4.79 10.85
CA GLU A 42 -3.04 3.78 10.56
C GLU A 42 -2.77 2.44 11.27
N TRP A 43 -1.52 2.11 11.54
CA TRP A 43 -1.14 0.88 12.23
C TRP A 43 -1.20 1.02 13.75
N GLU A 44 -0.52 2.01 14.32
CA GLU A 44 -0.28 2.15 15.77
C GLU A 44 -1.42 2.90 16.48
N ASP A 45 -1.99 3.93 15.84
CA ASP A 45 -3.06 4.72 16.48
C ASP A 45 -4.44 4.14 16.17
N ASN A 46 -4.66 3.75 14.90
CA ASN A 46 -5.97 3.29 14.43
C ASN A 46 -6.15 1.77 14.44
N ASN A 47 -5.10 1.00 14.73
CA ASN A 47 -5.14 -0.47 14.80
C ASN A 47 -5.80 -1.13 13.58
N ILE A 48 -5.49 -0.66 12.37
CA ILE A 48 -6.15 -1.08 11.13
C ILE A 48 -6.17 -2.61 10.94
N TYR A 49 -5.15 -3.31 11.43
CA TYR A 49 -5.02 -4.77 11.37
C TYR A 49 -6.20 -5.51 12.02
N GLN A 50 -6.89 -4.90 13.01
CA GLN A 50 -8.07 -5.49 13.65
C GLN A 50 -9.25 -5.62 12.67
N LEU A 51 -9.39 -4.71 11.70
CA LEU A 51 -10.40 -4.81 10.64
C LEU A 51 -10.19 -6.01 9.71
N PHE A 52 -8.98 -6.57 9.74
CA PHE A 52 -8.58 -7.75 8.98
C PHE A 52 -8.50 -9.01 9.85
N GLY A 53 -8.98 -8.95 11.10
CA GLY A 53 -9.04 -10.08 12.02
C GLY A 53 -7.70 -10.48 12.65
N LEU A 54 -6.71 -9.59 12.64
CA LEU A 54 -5.40 -9.83 13.24
C LEU A 54 -5.36 -9.25 14.68
N MET A 55 -4.60 -9.89 15.57
CA MET A 55 -4.35 -9.41 16.93
C MET A 55 -2.86 -9.07 17.09
N LEU A 56 -2.47 -7.90 16.61
CA LEU A 56 -1.07 -7.44 16.53
C LEU A 56 -0.82 -6.23 17.44
N ASP A 57 -1.50 -6.19 18.60
CA ASP A 57 -1.43 -5.07 19.52
C ASP A 57 -0.01 -4.81 20.04
N ASN A 58 0.35 -3.52 20.14
CA ASN A 58 1.69 -3.06 20.54
C ASN A 58 2.82 -3.48 19.59
N THR A 59 2.52 -3.73 18.32
CA THR A 59 3.55 -3.94 17.29
C THR A 59 3.76 -2.66 16.48
N ASP A 60 5.02 -2.36 16.16
CA ASP A 60 5.34 -1.20 15.34
C ASP A 60 5.04 -1.45 13.86
N TYR A 61 4.60 -0.41 13.14
CA TYR A 61 4.22 -0.52 11.73
C TYR A 61 5.36 -1.00 10.82
N TYR A 62 6.62 -0.77 11.23
CA TYR A 62 7.81 -1.12 10.46
C TYR A 62 8.27 -2.57 10.68
N ASN A 63 7.63 -3.32 11.58
CA ASN A 63 7.86 -4.76 11.77
C ASN A 63 7.25 -5.62 10.66
N PHE A 64 6.46 -5.03 9.77
CA PHE A 64 5.82 -5.74 8.66
C PHE A 64 6.24 -5.13 7.32
N PRO A 65 6.51 -5.98 6.31
CA PRO A 65 6.75 -5.51 4.95
C PRO A 65 5.52 -4.77 4.44
N ARG A 66 5.75 -3.60 3.85
CA ARG A 66 4.68 -2.64 3.55
C ARG A 66 4.91 -1.96 2.21
N GLY A 67 3.98 -1.09 1.84
CA GLY A 67 4.09 -0.32 0.61
C GLY A 67 3.00 0.73 0.45
N ARG A 68 3.03 1.38 -0.71
CA ARG A 68 2.14 2.47 -1.09
C ARG A 68 1.77 2.36 -2.56
N VAL A 69 0.51 2.65 -2.87
CA VAL A 69 0.01 2.80 -4.23
C VAL A 69 -0.26 4.27 -4.48
N VAL A 70 0.35 4.82 -5.51
CA VAL A 70 0.09 6.18 -6.03
C VAL A 70 -0.34 6.09 -7.49
N PHE A 71 -0.87 7.17 -8.05
CA PHE A 71 -1.26 7.22 -9.44
C PHE A 71 -0.61 8.40 -10.14
N ASN A 72 0.03 8.18 -11.29
CA ASN A 72 0.59 9.25 -12.10
C ASN A 72 -0.36 9.58 -13.26
N VAL A 73 -0.85 10.84 -13.29
CA VAL A 73 -1.83 11.28 -14.28
C VAL A 73 -1.25 11.39 -15.68
N ASP A 74 0.00 11.86 -15.79
CA ASP A 74 0.66 12.08 -17.08
C ASP A 74 0.92 10.76 -17.82
N GLN A 75 1.22 9.71 -17.05
CA GLN A 75 1.49 8.38 -17.58
C GLN A 75 0.28 7.44 -17.54
N ASN A 76 -0.84 7.92 -17.00
CA ASN A 76 -2.06 7.15 -16.76
C ASN A 76 -1.76 5.77 -16.14
N ALA A 77 -0.93 5.75 -15.10
CA ALA A 77 -0.37 4.53 -14.54
C ALA A 77 -0.35 4.56 -13.00
N SER A 78 -0.72 3.44 -12.39
CA SER A 78 -0.54 3.22 -10.96
C SER A 78 0.88 2.76 -10.66
N TYR A 79 1.49 3.37 -9.65
CA TYR A 79 2.82 3.05 -9.18
C TYR A 79 2.68 2.39 -7.82
N VAL A 80 3.25 1.21 -7.67
CA VAL A 80 3.28 0.47 -6.42
C VAL A 80 4.71 0.44 -5.92
N TYR A 81 4.96 1.12 -4.81
CA TYR A 81 6.21 1.07 -4.07
C TYR A 81 6.07 0.07 -2.93
N LEU A 82 6.99 -0.89 -2.81
CA LEU A 82 6.88 -1.97 -1.82
C LEU A 82 8.23 -2.45 -1.30
N ASP A 83 8.19 -3.11 -0.13
CA ASP A 83 9.26 -3.99 0.33
C ASP A 83 9.50 -5.11 -0.71
N LYS A 84 10.77 -5.39 -1.04
CA LYS A 84 11.18 -6.42 -2.00
C LYS A 84 10.63 -7.81 -1.68
N ASN A 85 10.40 -8.13 -0.41
CA ASN A 85 9.88 -9.41 0.05
C ASN A 85 8.41 -9.63 -0.36
N LEU A 86 7.70 -8.56 -0.75
CA LEU A 86 6.33 -8.60 -1.24
C LEU A 86 6.23 -8.86 -2.74
N PHE A 87 7.36 -8.94 -3.45
CA PHE A 87 7.41 -9.22 -4.89
C PHE A 87 7.12 -10.69 -5.23
N LYS A 88 6.03 -11.23 -4.67
CA LYS A 88 5.51 -12.57 -4.87
C LYS A 88 4.21 -12.50 -5.65
N LYS A 89 4.03 -13.36 -6.66
CA LYS A 89 2.86 -13.34 -7.56
C LYS A 89 1.52 -13.23 -6.83
N HIS A 90 1.30 -14.06 -5.81
CA HIS A 90 0.04 -14.06 -5.06
C HIS A 90 -0.20 -12.76 -4.28
N ILE A 91 0.85 -12.13 -3.73
CA ILE A 91 0.75 -10.86 -3.01
C ILE A 91 0.44 -9.73 -4.00
N VAL A 92 1.17 -9.68 -5.12
CA VAL A 92 0.92 -8.72 -6.20
C VAL A 92 -0.52 -8.82 -6.71
N THR A 93 -1.05 -10.03 -6.91
CA THR A 93 -2.46 -10.24 -7.29
C THR A 93 -3.41 -9.68 -6.22
N LYS A 94 -3.16 -9.92 -4.93
CA LYS A 94 -3.97 -9.36 -3.84
C LYS A 94 -3.92 -7.82 -3.84
N ILE A 95 -2.75 -7.21 -4.03
CA ILE A 95 -2.60 -5.74 -4.11
C ILE A 95 -3.42 -5.21 -5.29
N LYS A 96 -3.23 -5.78 -6.49
CA LYS A 96 -3.97 -5.33 -7.68
C LYS A 96 -5.48 -5.43 -7.51
N ALA A 97 -5.99 -6.51 -6.92
CA ALA A 97 -7.42 -6.68 -6.69
C ALA A 97 -7.98 -5.63 -5.71
N ASN A 98 -7.32 -5.43 -4.56
CA ASN A 98 -7.84 -4.54 -3.50
C ASN A 98 -7.70 -3.05 -3.81
N PHE A 99 -6.78 -2.67 -4.70
CA PHE A 99 -6.59 -1.29 -5.17
C PHE A 99 -7.24 -0.99 -6.53
N SER A 100 -8.06 -1.90 -7.06
CA SER A 100 -8.72 -1.75 -8.38
C SER A 100 -7.74 -1.58 -9.56
N LEU A 101 -6.69 -2.39 -9.61
CA LEU A 101 -5.58 -2.29 -10.57
C LEU A 101 -5.47 -3.46 -11.55
N LEU A 102 -6.41 -4.42 -11.56
CA LEU A 102 -6.29 -5.66 -12.35
C LEU A 102 -6.07 -5.39 -13.84
N ASP A 103 -6.86 -4.49 -14.42
CA ASP A 103 -6.88 -4.15 -15.84
C ASP A 103 -6.28 -2.76 -16.13
N THR A 104 -5.39 -2.28 -15.27
CA THR A 104 -4.77 -0.96 -15.40
C THR A 104 -3.28 -1.07 -15.69
N ASN A 105 -2.70 0.03 -16.18
CA ASN A 105 -1.25 0.14 -16.32
C ASN A 105 -0.64 0.27 -14.92
N VAL A 106 0.11 -0.74 -14.47
CA VAL A 106 0.72 -0.79 -13.14
C VAL A 106 2.21 -1.00 -13.26
N ARG A 107 2.98 -0.18 -12.54
CA ARG A 107 4.43 -0.32 -12.41
C ARG A 107 4.78 -0.59 -10.95
N PHE A 108 5.67 -1.54 -10.74
CA PHE A 108 6.11 -1.95 -9.42
C PHE A 108 7.56 -1.54 -9.20
N PHE A 109 7.83 -0.97 -8.02
CA PHE A 109 9.12 -0.48 -7.59
C PHE A 109 9.41 -0.99 -6.18
N THR A 110 10.64 -1.38 -5.92
CA THR A 110 11.08 -1.65 -4.55
C THR A 110 11.58 -0.37 -3.90
N ASP A 111 11.19 -0.12 -2.65
CA ASP A 111 11.64 1.05 -1.90
C ASP A 111 12.29 0.60 -0.57
N PRO A 112 13.58 0.88 -0.35
CA PRO A 112 14.27 0.55 0.90
C PRO A 112 13.62 1.13 2.16
N HIS A 113 12.90 2.26 2.04
CA HIS A 113 12.13 2.84 3.15
C HIS A 113 11.09 1.86 3.69
N TYR A 114 10.56 0.96 2.85
CA TYR A 114 9.57 -0.04 3.24
C TYR A 114 10.15 -1.35 3.75
N ASN A 115 11.48 -1.48 3.82
CA ASN A 115 12.10 -2.66 4.40
C ASN A 115 11.63 -2.87 5.85
N CYS A 116 11.43 -4.13 6.22
CA CYS A 116 11.24 -4.53 7.60
C CYS A 116 12.56 -4.44 8.38
N PHE A 117 12.50 -3.89 9.61
CA PHE A 117 13.64 -3.87 10.55
C PHE A 117 13.48 -4.88 11.71
N GLY A 118 12.32 -5.54 11.79
CA GLY A 118 12.11 -6.68 12.69
C GLY A 118 12.93 -7.87 12.22
N SER A 119 13.68 -8.49 13.13
CA SER A 119 14.35 -9.76 12.84
C SER A 119 13.31 -10.83 12.59
N ILE A 120 13.40 -11.53 11.45
CA ILE A 120 12.62 -12.73 11.12
C ILE A 120 13.05 -13.87 12.05
#